data_AF-A0A8X7CCP1-F1
#
_entry.id   AF-A0A8X7CCP1-F1
#
_cell.length_a   1.000
_cell.length_b   1.000
_cell.length_c   1.000
_cell.angle_alpha   90.00
_cell.angle_beta   90.00
_cell.angle_gamma   90.00
#
_symmetry.space_group_name_H-M   'P 1'
#
loop_
_entity.id
_entity.type
_entity.pdbx_description
1 polymer ?
#
loop_
_entity_poly.entity_id
_entity_poly.type
_entity_poly.pdbx_seq_one_letter_code
_entity_poly.pdbx_strand_id
1 'polypeptide(L)'
;MVLLFYTLYGFAIFFFGGWCFVWLLHIIAIINGKLKLHRKPQLPSPEVPLPGVSILKPLTGVDQNLYTNLESFFTMNYPKFELLFCIEDESDPSIMLVKKLIEKHPEIDASIFIGKHYCETLIVH
;
A
#
# COMPACT_ATOMS: atom_id res chain seq x y z
N MET A 1 -48.41 -20.87 -32.95
CA MET A 1 -48.30 -19.51 -32.36
C MET A 1 -48.03 -19.56 -30.86
N VAL A 2 -48.85 -20.23 -30.06
CA VAL A 2 -48.68 -20.34 -28.59
C VAL A 2 -47.37 -21.03 -28.17
N LEU A 3 -46.99 -22.15 -28.81
CA LEU A 3 -45.73 -22.85 -28.53
C LEU A 3 -44.48 -21.97 -28.77
N LEU A 4 -44.52 -21.13 -29.81
CA LEU A 4 -43.43 -20.21 -30.15
C LEU A 4 -43.21 -19.20 -29.02
N PHE A 5 -44.30 -18.65 -28.46
CA PHE A 5 -44.22 -17.74 -27.33
C PHE A 5 -43.62 -18.41 -26.09
N TYR A 6 -44.05 -19.64 -25.75
CA TYR A 6 -43.47 -20.38 -24.61
C TYR A 6 -41.97 -20.64 -24.77
N THR A 7 -41.52 -21.03 -25.96
CA THR A 7 -40.08 -21.23 -26.21
C THR A 7 -39.29 -19.92 -26.06
N LEU A 8 -39.85 -18.81 -26.53
CA LEU A 8 -39.19 -17.50 -26.49
C LEU A 8 -39.09 -16.94 -25.06
N TYR A 9 -40.16 -17.09 -24.26
CA TYR A 9 -40.13 -16.76 -22.83
C TYR A 9 -39.15 -17.65 -22.05
N GLY A 10 -39.07 -18.94 -22.38
CA GLY A 10 -38.11 -19.85 -21.77
C GLY A 10 -36.66 -19.41 -21.97
N PHE A 11 -36.28 -19.05 -23.20
CA PHE A 11 -34.95 -18.52 -23.48
C PHE A 11 -34.69 -17.18 -22.77
N ALA A 12 -35.67 -16.26 -22.79
CA ALA A 12 -35.54 -14.97 -22.13
C ALA A 12 -35.28 -15.11 -20.61
N ILE A 13 -36.02 -15.99 -19.93
CA ILE A 13 -35.84 -16.27 -18.51
C ILE A 13 -34.47 -16.90 -18.24
N PHE A 14 -34.03 -17.84 -19.09
CA PHE A 14 -32.73 -18.49 -18.95
C PHE A 14 -31.57 -17.48 -19.05
N PHE A 15 -31.55 -16.64 -20.09
CA PHE A 15 -30.50 -15.64 -20.26
C PHE A 15 -30.54 -14.56 -19.19
N PHE A 16 -31.74 -14.10 -18.79
CA PHE A 16 -31.88 -13.10 -17.73
C PHE A 16 -31.44 -13.67 -16.37
N GLY A 17 -31.82 -14.91 -16.06
CA GLY A 17 -31.38 -15.60 -14.84
C GLY A 17 -29.87 -15.79 -14.79
N GLY A 18 -29.27 -16.22 -15.90
CA GLY A 18 -27.81 -16.34 -16.05
C GLY A 18 -27.10 -14.99 -15.87
N TRP A 19 -27.63 -13.93 -16.48
CA TRP A 19 -27.12 -12.57 -16.33
C TRP A 19 -27.16 -12.11 -14.86
N CYS A 20 -28.31 -12.24 -14.20
CA CYS A 20 -28.45 -11.92 -12.79
C CYS A 20 -27.48 -12.71 -11.91
N PHE A 21 -27.27 -14.00 -12.19
CA PHE A 21 -26.31 -14.83 -11.45
C PHE A 21 -24.87 -14.33 -11.58
N VAL A 22 -24.42 -13.99 -12.80
CA VAL A 22 -23.08 -13.43 -13.02
C VAL A 22 -22.90 -12.11 -12.27
N TRP A 23 -23.90 -11.23 -12.28
CA TRP A 23 -23.86 -9.97 -11.53
C TRP A 23 -23.84 -10.20 -10.02
N LEU A 24 -24.59 -11.16 -9.50
CA LEU A 24 -24.54 -11.55 -8.08
C LEU A 24 -23.14 -12.03 -7.68
N LEU A 25 -22.49 -12.86 -8.49
CA LEU A 25 -21.12 -13.30 -8.24
C LEU A 25 -20.12 -12.14 -8.19
N HIS A 26 -20.24 -11.17 -9.10
CA HIS A 26 -19.38 -9.97 -9.10
C HIS A 26 -19.59 -9.14 -7.83
N ILE A 27 -20.84 -8.93 -7.41
CA ILE A 27 -21.16 -8.19 -6.17
C ILE A 27 -20.56 -8.90 -4.95
N ILE A 28 -20.72 -10.22 -4.85
CA ILE A 28 -20.15 -11.02 -3.74
C ILE A 28 -18.62 -10.92 -3.74
N ALA A 29 -17.97 -11.00 -4.90
CA ALA A 29 -16.52 -10.88 -5.02
C ALA A 29 -16.02 -9.50 -4.57
N ILE A 30 -16.69 -8.43 -4.99
CA ILE A 30 -16.36 -7.04 -4.60
C ILE A 30 -16.54 -6.85 -3.09
N ILE A 31 -17.66 -7.33 -2.52
CA ILE A 31 -17.92 -7.23 -1.08
C ILE A 31 -16.84 -7.97 -0.29
N ASN A 32 -16.55 -9.23 -0.64
CA ASN A 32 -15.54 -10.02 0.06
C ASN A 32 -14.13 -9.43 -0.10
N GLY A 33 -13.78 -8.95 -1.29
CA GLY A 33 -12.52 -8.25 -1.54
C GLY A 33 -12.40 -6.99 -0.68
N LYS A 34 -13.45 -6.17 -0.64
CA LYS A 34 -13.51 -4.96 0.19
C LYS A 34 -13.40 -5.29 1.68
N LEU A 35 -14.10 -6.33 2.16
CA LEU A 35 -14.07 -6.73 3.56
C LEU A 35 -12.71 -7.30 3.97
N LYS A 36 -12.08 -8.11 3.12
CA LYS A 36 -10.78 -8.73 3.41
C LYS A 36 -9.65 -7.71 3.37
N LEU A 37 -9.65 -6.78 2.41
CA LEU A 37 -8.60 -5.76 2.26
C LEU A 37 -8.72 -4.62 3.28
N HIS A 38 -9.93 -4.25 3.70
CA HIS A 38 -10.14 -3.23 4.74
C HIS A 38 -10.13 -3.77 6.17
N ARG A 39 -9.91 -5.08 6.35
CA ARG A 39 -9.71 -5.65 7.68
C ARG A 39 -8.38 -5.12 8.21
N LYS A 40 -8.46 -4.05 9.00
CA LYS A 40 -7.29 -3.47 9.67
C LYS A 40 -6.61 -4.59 10.45
N PRO A 41 -5.29 -4.77 10.31
CA PRO A 41 -4.56 -5.68 11.18
C PRO A 41 -4.84 -5.28 12.63
N GLN A 42 -5.17 -6.26 13.47
CA GLN A 42 -5.32 -6.01 14.90
C GLN A 42 -3.95 -5.56 15.40
N LEU A 43 -3.89 -4.35 15.95
CA LEU A 43 -2.69 -3.89 16.63
C LEU A 43 -2.43 -4.85 17.79
N PRO A 44 -1.19 -5.32 17.99
CA PRO A 44 -0.87 -6.20 19.11
C PRO A 44 -1.30 -5.54 20.43
N SER A 45 -1.75 -6.37 21.38
CA SER A 45 -2.17 -5.94 22.70
C SER A 45 -1.08 -5.06 23.35
N PRO A 46 -1.43 -3.97 24.06
CA PRO A 46 -0.47 -3.08 24.73
C PRO A 46 0.52 -3.77 25.67
N GLU A 47 0.26 -5.02 26.03
CA GLU A 47 1.04 -5.83 26.96
C GLU A 47 2.32 -6.44 26.33
N VAL A 48 2.45 -6.44 25.00
CA VAL A 48 3.66 -6.93 24.32
C VAL A 48 4.46 -5.75 23.78
N PRO A 49 5.69 -5.50 24.27
CA PRO A 49 6.56 -4.48 23.70
C PRO A 49 6.82 -4.83 22.23
N LEU A 50 6.43 -3.93 21.33
CA LEU A 50 6.75 -4.05 19.92
C LEU A 50 8.27 -3.94 19.72
N PRO A 51 8.88 -4.80 18.88
CA PRO A 51 10.31 -4.69 18.58
C PRO A 51 10.59 -3.37 17.87
N GLY A 52 11.79 -2.82 18.05
CA GLY A 52 12.25 -1.73 17.19
C GLY A 52 12.39 -2.23 15.75
N VAL A 53 11.90 -1.47 14.77
CA VAL A 53 11.98 -1.83 13.35
C VAL A 53 12.76 -0.78 12.56
N SER A 54 13.51 -1.26 11.57
CA SER A 54 14.25 -0.41 10.64
C SER A 54 13.56 -0.43 9.29
N ILE A 55 13.17 0.75 8.80
CA ILE A 55 12.46 0.88 7.52
C ILE A 55 13.44 1.39 6.48
N LEU A 56 13.90 0.49 5.63
CA LEU A 56 14.72 0.83 4.49
C LEU A 56 13.84 1.29 3.31
N LYS A 57 14.09 2.50 2.82
CA LYS A 57 13.39 3.06 1.66
C LYS A 57 14.40 3.44 0.57
N PRO A 58 14.52 2.63 -0.49
CA PRO A 58 15.26 3.06 -1.68
C PRO A 58 14.47 4.16 -2.39
N LEU A 59 15.15 5.23 -2.77
CA LEU A 59 14.61 6.34 -3.54
C LEU A 59 15.35 6.44 -4.87
N THR A 60 14.58 6.75 -5.91
CA THR A 60 15.09 7.01 -7.24
C THR A 60 14.21 8.07 -7.90
N GLY A 61 14.82 9.22 -8.17
CA GLY A 61 14.15 10.40 -8.70
C GLY A 61 13.10 11.00 -7.76
N VAL A 62 12.35 11.96 -8.31
CA VAL A 62 11.29 12.67 -7.59
C VAL A 62 9.96 12.49 -8.31
N ASP A 63 8.97 12.03 -7.57
CA ASP A 63 7.57 12.00 -8.00
C ASP A 63 6.80 13.22 -7.44
N GLN A 64 5.66 13.54 -8.03
CA GLN A 64 4.85 14.72 -7.66
C GLN A 64 4.36 14.69 -6.19
N ASN A 65 4.20 13.51 -5.61
CA ASN A 65 3.67 13.29 -4.26
C ASN A 65 4.72 12.75 -3.29
N LEU A 66 6.01 12.77 -3.68
CA LEU A 66 7.06 12.08 -2.95
C LEU A 66 7.16 12.61 -1.52
N TYR A 67 7.06 13.93 -1.38
CA TYR A 67 7.10 14.59 -0.07
C TYR A 67 5.98 14.08 0.86
N THR A 68 4.72 14.10 0.40
CA THR A 68 3.57 13.64 1.21
C THR A 68 3.64 12.14 1.50
N ASN A 69 4.11 11.35 0.53
CA ASN A 69 4.31 9.92 0.72
C ASN A 69 5.37 9.65 1.80
N LEU A 70 6.50 10.36 1.76
CA LEU A 70 7.56 10.23 2.75
C LEU A 70 7.10 10.71 4.13
N GLU A 71 6.38 11.83 4.22
CA GLU A 71 5.82 12.36 5.47
C GLU A 71 4.91 11.34 6.20
N SER A 72 4.22 10.47 5.46
CA SER A 72 3.39 9.41 6.06
C SER A 72 4.21 8.39 6.87
N PHE A 73 5.50 8.20 6.56
CA PHE A 73 6.39 7.33 7.33
C PHE A 73 6.86 7.97 8.63
N PHE A 74 7.10 9.29 8.64
CA PHE A 74 7.46 10.03 9.84
C PHE A 74 6.30 10.13 10.85
N THR A 75 5.05 10.07 10.36
CA THR A 75 3.84 10.16 11.18
C THR A 75 3.23 8.79 11.50
N MET A 76 3.96 7.70 11.25
CA MET A 76 3.49 6.34 11.49
C MET A 76 3.26 6.08 12.98
N ASN A 77 2.11 5.50 13.32
CA ASN A 77 1.79 5.11 14.69
C ASN A 77 2.47 3.76 15.04
N TYR A 78 3.79 3.77 15.19
CA TYR A 78 4.60 2.64 15.65
C TYR A 78 5.54 3.12 16.78
N PRO A 79 5.70 2.36 17.89
CA PRO A 79 6.33 2.89 19.09
C PRO A 79 7.83 3.13 18.98
N LYS A 80 8.56 2.35 18.18
CA LYS A 80 10.00 2.54 17.97
C LYS A 80 10.40 2.11 16.57
N PHE A 81 10.84 3.06 15.75
CA PHE A 81 11.32 2.78 14.40
C PHE A 81 12.40 3.78 13.98
N GLU A 82 13.20 3.36 13.01
CA GLU A 82 14.16 4.22 12.29
C GLU A 82 13.89 4.20 10.78
N LEU A 83 14.22 5.28 10.09
CA LEU A 83 14.04 5.45 8.65
C LEU A 83 15.40 5.54 7.96
N LEU A 84 15.69 4.59 7.07
CA LEU A 84 16.96 4.53 6.33
C LEU A 84 16.67 4.79 4.86
N PHE A 85 17.07 5.95 4.35
CA PHE A 85 16.86 6.33 2.96
C PHE A 85 18.10 6.02 2.14
N CYS A 86 17.94 5.18 1.11
CA CYS A 86 19.02 4.87 0.19
C CYS A 86 18.81 5.55 -1.14
N ILE A 87 19.80 6.31 -1.58
CA ILE A 87 19.74 7.11 -2.80
C ILE A 87 20.93 6.72 -3.67
N GLU A 88 20.68 6.42 -4.94
CA GLU A 88 21.73 5.93 -5.84
C GLU A 88 22.75 7.02 -6.20
N ASP A 89 22.27 8.23 -6.44
CA ASP A 89 23.04 9.35 -7.00
C ASP A 89 22.97 10.58 -6.07
N GLU A 90 24.11 11.22 -5.80
CA GLU A 90 24.19 12.44 -4.98
C GLU A 90 23.50 13.65 -5.64
N SER A 91 23.31 13.62 -6.95
CA SER A 91 22.58 14.64 -7.70
C SER A 91 21.06 14.48 -7.66
N ASP A 92 20.55 13.44 -7.01
CA ASP A 92 19.12 13.16 -6.95
C ASP A 92 18.36 14.22 -6.12
N PRO A 93 17.35 14.90 -6.71
CA PRO A 93 16.61 15.94 -6.01
C PRO A 93 15.80 15.44 -4.80
N SER A 94 15.57 14.12 -4.67
CA SER A 94 14.91 13.53 -3.51
C SER A 94 15.67 13.76 -2.20
N ILE A 95 17.01 13.91 -2.24
CA ILE A 95 17.85 14.21 -1.07
C ILE A 95 17.34 15.47 -0.35
N MET A 96 17.01 16.52 -1.11
CA MET A 96 16.54 17.77 -0.53
C MET A 96 15.19 17.62 0.17
N LEU A 97 14.30 16.78 -0.36
CA LEU A 97 13.00 16.53 0.24
C LEU A 97 13.13 15.74 1.54
N VAL A 98 13.99 14.71 1.55
CA VAL A 98 14.27 13.92 2.75
C VAL A 98 14.90 14.78 3.84
N LYS A 99 15.90 15.60 3.52
CA LYS A 99 16.53 16.51 4.49
C LYS A 99 15.51 17.46 5.14
N LYS A 100 14.60 18.04 4.35
CA LYS A 100 13.52 18.89 4.88
C LYS A 100 12.58 18.13 5.84
N LEU A 101 12.30 16.86 5.56
CA LEU A 101 11.46 16.02 6.44
C LEU A 101 12.19 15.66 7.74
N ILE A 102 13.49 15.36 7.67
CA ILE A 102 14.32 15.11 8.86
C ILE A 102 14.34 16.36 9.76
N GLU A 103 14.54 17.55 9.18
CA GLU A 103 14.49 18.81 9.93
C GLU A 103 13.12 19.09 10.54
N LYS A 104 12.04 18.68 9.85
CA LYS A 104 10.66 18.85 10.31
C LYS A 104 10.29 17.90 11.46
N HIS A 105 10.90 16.72 11.50
CA HIS A 105 10.60 15.63 12.44
C HIS A 105 11.87 15.14 13.17
N PRO A 106 12.52 15.98 13.99
CA PRO A 106 13.76 15.61 14.69
C PRO A 106 13.56 14.50 15.73
N GLU A 107 12.31 14.17 16.10
CA GLU A 107 11.95 13.09 17.01
C GLU A 107 12.11 11.69 16.41
N ILE A 108 12.19 11.57 15.09
CA ILE A 108 12.33 10.30 14.37
C ILE A 108 13.78 10.10 13.96
N ASP A 109 14.34 8.92 14.27
CA ASP A 109 15.68 8.55 13.82
C ASP A 109 15.65 8.28 12.31
N ALA A 110 16.31 9.15 11.54
CA ALA A 110 16.29 9.10 10.08
C ALA A 110 17.68 9.41 9.50
N SER A 111 18.16 8.54 8.63
CA SER A 111 19.49 8.63 8.01
C SER A 111 19.43 8.49 6.50
N ILE A 112 20.32 9.19 5.79
CA ILE A 112 20.45 9.16 4.33
C ILE A 112 21.77 8.48 3.97
N PHE A 113 21.70 7.48 3.09
CA PHE A 113 22.84 6.77 2.53
C PHE A 113 22.87 6.99 1.02
N ILE A 114 24.00 7.46 0.52
CA ILE A 114 24.18 7.80 -0.89
C ILE A 114 25.17 6.82 -1.51
N GLY A 115 24.76 6.17 -2.59
CA GLY A 115 25.58 5.24 -3.39
C GLY A 115 25.06 3.80 -3.38
N LYS A 116 25.21 3.12 -4.53
CA LYS A 116 24.76 1.73 -4.77
C LYS A 116 25.21 0.75 -3.70
N HIS A 117 26.45 0.88 -3.24
CA HIS A 117 27.05 -0.09 -2.34
C HIS A 117 26.44 -0.07 -0.93
N TYR A 118 26.00 1.11 -0.48
CA TYR A 118 25.30 1.25 0.80
C TYR A 118 23.87 0.69 0.72
N CYS A 119 23.21 0.88 -0.42
CA CYS A 119 21.85 0.39 -0.64
C CYS A 119 21.77 -1.14 -0.61
N GLU A 120 22.78 -1.83 -1.14
CA GLU A 120 22.87 -3.30 -1.09
C GLU A 120 23.21 -3.81 0.33
N THR A 121 24.11 -3.12 1.03
CA THR A 121 24.57 -3.54 2.37
C THR A 121 23.45 -3.46 3.41
N LEU A 122 22.57 -2.46 3.29
CA LEU A 122 21.44 -2.25 4.21
C LEU A 122 20.29 -3.26 4.04
N ILE A 123 20.24 -4.00 2.93
CA ILE A 123 19.21 -5.04 2.68
C ILE A 123 19.60 -6.37 3.35
N VAL A 124 20.87 -6.57 3.69
CA VAL A 124 21.43 -7.86 4.14
C VAL A 124 21.46 -7.98 5.68
N HIS A 125 21.14 -6.92 6.41
CA HIS A 125 21.05 -6.88 7.87
C HIS A 125 19.60 -6.79 8.36
#